data_AF-A0A1G2Z2L3-F1
#
_entry.id   AF-A0A1G2Z2L3-F1
#
_cell.length_a   1.000
_cell.length_b   1.000
_cell.length_c   1.000
_cell.angle_alpha   90.00
_cell.angle_beta   90.00
_cell.angle_gamma   90.00
#
_symmetry.space_group_name_H-M   'P 1'
#
loop_
_entity.id
_entity.type
_entity.pdbx_description
1 polymer ?
#
loop_
_entity_poly.entity_id
_entity_poly.type
_entity_poly.pdbx_seq_one_letter_code
_entity_poly.pdbx_strand_id
1 'polypeptide(L)'
;MKAGVLSFVAMILCGFVATAHARLIACVGDSITYGSGISDRLNDSYPAQLQRMLRQYDPAWEVQNFGVSGATLLSRGDKPYIRESAYSGAKACNPDIVIIKLGTNAATGAIMTRLTDGSRITTPLVSSMIVTDGAWHCVRLVWDGSHRYLHVDDAEVASDKRTLNALRSCDAGFCLGAGKDLESGSFWSGLIDDIRVYNRAVKP
;
A
#
# COMPACT_ATOMS: atom_id res chain seq x y z
N MET A 1 -39.69 -6.36 -69.16
CA MET A 1 -39.30 -5.56 -67.98
C MET A 1 -38.85 -6.53 -66.89
N LYS A 2 -37.63 -6.40 -66.35
CA LYS A 2 -37.11 -7.31 -65.30
C LYS A 2 -37.29 -6.64 -63.94
N ALA A 3 -38.05 -7.25 -63.04
CA ALA A 3 -38.21 -6.75 -61.67
C ALA A 3 -36.98 -7.14 -60.83
N GLY A 4 -36.24 -6.15 -60.33
CA GLY A 4 -35.15 -6.37 -59.38
C GLY A 4 -35.68 -6.40 -57.96
N VAL A 5 -35.46 -7.50 -57.24
CA VAL A 5 -35.77 -7.60 -55.81
C VAL A 5 -34.67 -6.90 -55.03
N LEU A 6 -35.00 -5.79 -54.36
CA LEU A 6 -34.07 -5.06 -53.51
C LEU A 6 -34.07 -5.69 -52.11
N SER A 7 -33.04 -6.48 -51.79
CA SER A 7 -32.89 -7.10 -50.47
C SER A 7 -32.35 -6.09 -49.46
N PHE A 8 -33.18 -5.65 -48.51
CA PHE A 8 -32.75 -4.83 -47.38
C PHE A 8 -32.03 -5.71 -46.35
N VAL A 9 -30.70 -5.75 -46.44
CA VAL A 9 -29.86 -6.30 -45.36
C VAL A 9 -29.86 -5.29 -44.21
N ALA A 10 -30.71 -5.52 -43.21
CA ALA A 10 -30.68 -4.80 -41.95
C ALA A 10 -29.36 -5.13 -41.22
N MET A 11 -28.35 -4.28 -41.42
CA MET A 11 -27.09 -4.38 -40.70
C MET A 11 -27.34 -4.01 -39.24
N ILE A 12 -27.63 -5.01 -38.40
CA ILE A 12 -27.69 -4.84 -36.95
C ILE A 12 -26.28 -4.50 -36.50
N LEU A 13 -25.99 -3.21 -36.35
CA LEU A 13 -24.85 -2.74 -35.59
C LEU A 13 -25.10 -3.14 -34.13
N CYS A 14 -24.70 -4.36 -33.79
CA CYS A 14 -24.53 -4.76 -32.41
C CYS A 14 -23.32 -3.98 -31.90
N GLY A 15 -23.57 -2.76 -31.42
CA GLY A 15 -22.54 -1.92 -30.88
C GLY A 15 -21.88 -2.65 -29.72
N PHE A 16 -20.57 -2.93 -29.87
CA PHE A 16 -19.75 -3.31 -28.73
C PHE A 16 -19.74 -2.11 -27.78
N VAL A 17 -20.68 -2.12 -26.82
CA VAL A 17 -20.51 -1.38 -25.59
C VAL A 17 -19.29 -1.99 -24.93
N ALA A 18 -18.14 -1.34 -25.09
CA ALA A 18 -16.98 -1.63 -24.28
C ALA A 18 -17.43 -1.42 -22.83
N THR A 19 -17.66 -2.52 -22.12
CA THR A 19 -17.97 -2.48 -20.69
C THR A 19 -16.82 -1.72 -20.04
N ALA A 20 -17.11 -0.54 -19.49
CA ALA A 20 -16.11 0.28 -18.84
C ALA A 20 -15.43 -0.60 -17.79
N HIS A 21 -14.14 -0.88 -18.01
CA HIS A 21 -13.34 -1.69 -17.11
C HIS A 21 -13.45 -1.03 -15.74
N ALA A 22 -13.97 -1.75 -14.73
CA ALA A 22 -14.39 -1.11 -13.49
C ALA A 22 -13.21 -0.40 -12.80
N ARG A 23 -13.54 0.68 -12.09
CA ARG A 23 -12.58 1.71 -11.61
C ARG A 23 -12.86 2.12 -10.18
N LEU A 24 -13.28 1.17 -9.35
CA LEU A 24 -13.63 1.43 -7.96
C LEU A 24 -12.46 1.05 -7.04
N ILE A 25 -12.01 2.02 -6.25
CA ILE A 25 -11.01 1.81 -5.20
C ILE A 25 -11.68 1.81 -3.83
N ALA A 26 -11.47 0.76 -3.04
CA ALA A 26 -11.83 0.73 -1.62
C ALA A 26 -10.61 1.10 -0.76
N CYS A 27 -10.64 2.27 -0.13
CA CYS A 27 -9.66 2.64 0.90
C CYS A 27 -10.11 2.06 2.24
N VAL A 28 -9.33 1.12 2.78
CA VAL A 28 -9.63 0.33 3.98
C VAL A 28 -8.58 0.62 5.05
N GLY A 29 -9.00 0.90 6.29
CA GLY A 29 -8.06 1.17 7.37
C GLY A 29 -8.69 1.78 8.62
N ASP A 30 -7.89 2.53 9.36
CA ASP A 30 -8.20 3.05 10.68
C ASP A 30 -8.69 4.52 10.66
N SER A 31 -8.37 5.27 11.71
CA SER A 31 -8.59 6.72 11.85
C SER A 31 -7.99 7.55 10.71
N ILE A 32 -6.90 7.14 10.08
CA ILE A 32 -6.27 7.90 8.99
C ILE A 32 -7.04 7.74 7.70
N THR A 33 -7.47 6.52 7.38
CA THR A 33 -8.40 6.29 6.27
C THR A 33 -9.73 6.99 6.54
N TYR A 34 -10.24 6.97 7.78
CA TYR A 34 -11.43 7.72 8.18
C TYR A 34 -11.25 9.24 8.04
N GLY A 35 -10.03 9.78 8.05
CA GLY A 35 -9.79 11.23 8.07
C GLY A 35 -10.08 11.86 9.44
N SER A 36 -9.80 11.14 10.53
CA SER A 36 -9.97 11.62 11.89
C SER A 36 -9.08 12.84 12.16
N GLY A 37 -9.65 13.91 12.72
CA GLY A 37 -8.96 15.18 12.94
C GLY A 37 -8.93 16.12 11.73
N ILE A 38 -9.42 15.71 10.56
CA ILE A 38 -9.57 16.57 9.38
C ILE A 38 -10.95 17.24 9.43
N SER A 39 -10.97 18.58 9.50
CA SER A 39 -12.21 19.36 9.64
C SER A 39 -13.23 19.11 8.53
N ASP A 40 -12.78 19.06 7.27
CA ASP A 40 -13.59 18.64 6.12
C ASP A 40 -13.04 17.33 5.53
N ARG A 41 -13.18 16.23 6.29
CA ARG A 41 -12.77 14.90 5.82
C ARG A 41 -13.43 14.44 4.52
N LEU A 42 -14.55 15.03 4.09
CA LEU A 42 -15.22 14.65 2.83
C LEU A 42 -14.45 15.16 1.61
N ASN A 43 -13.71 16.26 1.76
CA ASN A 43 -12.87 16.82 0.71
C ASN A 43 -11.37 16.59 0.95
N ASP A 44 -10.93 16.58 2.22
CA ASP A 44 -9.50 16.64 2.59
C ASP A 44 -8.90 15.34 3.13
N SER A 45 -9.69 14.28 3.33
CA SER A 45 -9.12 12.95 3.60
C SER A 45 -8.38 12.40 2.38
N TYR A 46 -7.34 11.58 2.59
CA TYR A 46 -6.56 11.04 1.48
C TYR A 46 -7.40 10.28 0.44
N PRO A 47 -8.49 9.54 0.78
CA PRO A 47 -9.34 8.91 -0.23
C PRO A 47 -10.10 9.93 -1.09
N ALA A 48 -10.52 11.07 -0.51
CA ALA A 48 -11.19 12.14 -1.24
C ALA A 48 -10.23 12.90 -2.17
N GLN A 49 -9.02 13.18 -1.68
CA GLN A 49 -7.93 13.75 -2.46
C GLN A 49 -7.52 12.82 -3.62
N LEU A 50 -7.39 11.50 -3.35
CA LEU A 50 -7.11 10.46 -4.35
C LEU A 50 -8.20 10.42 -5.43
N GLN A 51 -9.48 10.45 -5.06
CA GLN A 51 -10.58 10.50 -6.03
C GLN A 51 -10.47 11.72 -6.93
N ARG A 52 -10.14 12.89 -6.36
CA ARG A 52 -10.00 14.13 -7.13
C ARG A 52 -8.85 14.04 -8.13
N MET A 53 -7.70 13.49 -7.73
CA MET A 53 -6.54 13.27 -8.61
C MET A 53 -6.88 12.27 -9.72
N LEU A 54 -7.44 11.11 -9.39
CA LEU A 54 -7.78 10.09 -10.40
C LEU A 54 -8.80 10.59 -11.42
N ARG A 55 -9.81 11.37 -10.98
CA ARG A 55 -10.83 11.98 -11.85
C ARG A 55 -10.29 13.10 -12.76
N GLN A 56 -9.10 13.66 -12.50
CA GLN A 56 -8.43 14.56 -13.45
C GLN A 56 -7.88 13.80 -14.67
N TYR A 57 -7.51 12.52 -14.51
CA TYR A 57 -7.03 11.67 -15.60
C TYR A 57 -8.17 10.93 -16.29
N ASP A 58 -9.10 10.36 -15.52
CA ASP A 58 -10.28 9.70 -16.06
C ASP A 58 -11.47 9.85 -15.10
N PRO A 59 -12.57 10.52 -15.50
CA PRO A 59 -13.68 10.87 -14.62
C PRO A 59 -14.47 9.67 -14.08
N ALA A 60 -14.32 8.47 -14.67
CA ALA A 60 -15.01 7.27 -14.22
C ALA A 60 -14.31 6.53 -13.06
N TRP A 61 -13.16 7.02 -12.54
CA TRP A 61 -12.61 6.53 -11.28
C TRP A 61 -13.51 6.88 -10.09
N GLU A 62 -13.69 5.93 -9.17
CA GLU A 62 -14.36 6.13 -7.89
C GLU A 62 -13.46 5.68 -6.73
N VAL A 63 -13.51 6.37 -5.60
CA VAL A 63 -12.82 5.97 -4.38
C VAL A 63 -13.78 6.03 -3.21
N GLN A 64 -14.00 4.89 -2.57
CA GLN A 64 -14.85 4.77 -1.39
C GLN A 64 -13.99 4.63 -0.12
N ASN A 65 -14.35 5.40 0.90
CA ASN A 65 -13.65 5.47 2.17
C ASN A 65 -14.32 4.57 3.21
N PHE A 66 -13.67 3.46 3.54
CA PHE A 66 -14.09 2.49 4.54
C PHE A 66 -13.25 2.56 5.83
N GLY A 67 -12.55 3.68 6.08
CA GLY A 67 -11.78 3.82 7.31
C GLY A 67 -12.66 3.77 8.56
N VAL A 68 -12.16 3.21 9.66
CA VAL A 68 -12.84 3.17 10.96
C VAL A 68 -11.88 3.56 12.07
N SER A 69 -12.11 4.71 12.72
CA SER A 69 -11.28 5.17 13.83
C SER A 69 -11.13 4.14 14.95
N GLY A 70 -9.87 3.90 15.34
CA GLY A 70 -9.47 2.95 16.37
C GLY A 70 -9.62 1.46 15.99
N ALA A 71 -10.00 1.12 14.76
CA ALA A 71 -10.09 -0.27 14.34
C ALA A 71 -8.70 -0.87 14.06
N THR A 72 -8.48 -2.10 14.51
CA THR A 72 -7.22 -2.85 14.39
C THR A 72 -7.37 -3.99 13.38
N LEU A 73 -6.31 -4.34 12.67
CA LEU A 73 -6.34 -5.45 11.70
C LEU A 73 -6.36 -6.85 12.33
N LEU A 74 -6.16 -6.95 13.65
CA LEU A 74 -6.14 -8.21 14.39
C LEU A 74 -7.56 -8.73 14.63
N SER A 75 -7.87 -9.95 14.18
CA SER A 75 -9.16 -10.64 14.40
C SER A 75 -9.53 -10.87 15.89
N ARG A 76 -8.52 -10.75 16.77
CA ARG A 76 -8.57 -10.85 18.23
C ARG A 76 -8.01 -9.61 18.97
N GLY A 77 -7.81 -8.48 18.28
CA GLY A 77 -7.46 -7.21 18.92
C GLY A 77 -8.67 -6.53 19.56
N ASP A 78 -8.46 -5.35 20.15
CA ASP A 78 -9.50 -4.64 20.92
C ASP A 78 -10.71 -4.22 20.08
N LYS A 79 -10.48 -3.82 18.82
CA LYS A 79 -11.52 -3.45 17.86
C LYS A 79 -11.23 -4.02 16.46
N PRO A 80 -11.49 -5.32 16.22
CA PRO A 80 -11.13 -5.98 14.96
C PRO A 80 -11.88 -5.38 13.76
N TYR A 81 -11.17 -4.77 12.82
CA TYR A 81 -11.75 -4.14 11.62
C TYR A 81 -12.66 -5.10 10.84
N ILE A 82 -12.33 -6.40 10.81
CA ILE A 82 -13.16 -7.45 10.17
C ILE A 82 -14.55 -7.66 10.79
N ARG A 83 -14.83 -7.05 11.95
CA ARG A 83 -16.15 -7.04 12.61
C ARG A 83 -16.91 -5.73 12.40
N GLU A 84 -16.25 -4.70 11.86
CA GLU A 84 -16.86 -3.40 11.58
C GLU A 84 -17.73 -3.46 10.31
N SER A 85 -18.79 -2.66 10.26
CA SER A 85 -19.66 -2.56 9.09
C SER A 85 -18.91 -2.14 7.83
N ALA A 86 -17.85 -1.35 7.97
CA ALA A 86 -17.00 -0.89 6.88
C ALA A 86 -16.25 -2.04 6.17
N TYR A 87 -15.89 -3.13 6.86
CA TYR A 87 -15.32 -4.32 6.22
C TYR A 87 -16.36 -5.04 5.36
N SER A 88 -17.60 -5.12 5.83
CA SER A 88 -18.70 -5.67 5.04
C SER A 88 -19.04 -4.79 3.82
N GLY A 89 -19.02 -3.46 3.99
CA GLY A 89 -19.18 -2.50 2.89
C GLY A 89 -18.07 -2.60 1.84
N ALA A 90 -16.81 -2.65 2.27
CA ALA A 90 -15.65 -2.79 1.38
C ALA A 90 -15.71 -4.07 0.53
N LYS A 91 -16.19 -5.18 1.10
CA LYS A 91 -16.45 -6.42 0.32
C LYS A 91 -17.65 -6.28 -0.61
N ALA A 92 -18.75 -5.71 -0.12
CA ALA A 92 -20.00 -5.61 -0.87
C ALA A 92 -19.90 -4.67 -2.09
N CYS A 93 -19.04 -3.66 -2.04
CA CYS A 93 -18.83 -2.74 -3.16
C CYS A 93 -18.09 -3.36 -4.36
N ASN A 94 -17.50 -4.57 -4.21
CA ASN A 94 -16.74 -5.28 -5.25
C ASN A 94 -15.70 -4.38 -5.97
N PRO A 95 -14.70 -3.86 -5.24
CA PRO A 95 -13.72 -2.91 -5.77
C PRO A 95 -12.67 -3.60 -6.64
N ASP A 96 -12.17 -2.87 -7.63
CA ASP A 96 -11.07 -3.30 -8.50
C ASP A 96 -9.70 -3.19 -7.80
N ILE A 97 -9.58 -2.23 -6.87
CA ILE A 97 -8.36 -1.97 -6.10
C ILE A 97 -8.72 -1.77 -4.63
N VAL A 98 -7.93 -2.36 -3.72
CA VAL A 98 -8.04 -2.11 -2.27
C VAL A 98 -6.74 -1.49 -1.77
N ILE A 99 -6.83 -0.37 -1.03
CA ILE A 99 -5.69 0.33 -0.42
C ILE A 99 -5.76 0.15 1.10
N ILE A 100 -4.63 -0.18 1.76
CA ILE A 100 -4.51 -0.51 3.19
C ILE A 100 -3.24 0.13 3.80
N LYS A 101 -3.33 0.81 4.96
CA LYS A 101 -2.23 1.50 5.68
C LYS A 101 -1.71 0.74 6.94
N LEU A 102 -0.38 0.71 7.23
CA LEU A 102 0.30 -0.05 8.34
C LEU A 102 1.54 0.63 9.05
N GLY A 103 2.74 0.01 9.25
CA GLY A 103 3.76 0.57 10.22
C GLY A 103 5.29 0.25 10.26
N THR A 104 6.10 1.13 10.92
CA THR A 104 7.60 1.11 11.16
C THR A 104 8.10 0.96 12.65
N ASN A 105 9.08 1.73 13.19
CA ASN A 105 9.82 1.48 14.48
C ASN A 105 9.97 2.70 15.45
N ALA A 106 9.67 2.50 16.75
CA ALA A 106 9.48 3.55 17.76
C ALA A 106 10.70 4.06 18.58
N ALA A 107 11.90 3.47 18.52
CA ALA A 107 12.95 3.77 19.52
C ALA A 107 13.87 4.97 19.20
N THR A 108 14.15 5.23 17.92
CA THR A 108 15.04 6.32 17.46
C THR A 108 14.43 7.16 16.35
N GLY A 109 13.30 6.71 15.81
CA GLY A 109 12.71 7.24 14.58
C GLY A 109 13.53 7.04 13.31
N ALA A 110 14.72 6.45 13.38
CA ALA A 110 15.51 6.10 12.20
C ALA A 110 15.03 4.77 11.61
N ILE A 111 15.04 4.66 10.29
CA ILE A 111 14.82 3.40 9.60
C ILE A 111 16.06 2.52 9.80
N MET A 112 15.85 1.27 10.22
CA MET A 112 16.91 0.28 10.28
C MET A 112 16.51 -1.05 9.66
N THR A 113 17.50 -1.75 9.09
CA THR A 113 17.36 -3.12 8.62
C THR A 113 18.45 -4.02 9.19
N ARG A 114 18.09 -5.27 9.50
CA ARG A 114 19.02 -6.33 9.89
C ARG A 114 18.65 -7.56 9.08
N LEU A 115 19.60 -8.08 8.31
CA LEU A 115 19.43 -9.30 7.52
C LEU A 115 20.38 -10.38 8.06
N THR A 116 20.18 -11.61 7.61
CA THR A 116 21.14 -12.71 7.83
C THR A 116 21.77 -13.03 6.48
N ASP A 117 23.06 -12.72 6.33
CA ASP A 117 23.85 -13.20 5.19
C ASP A 117 24.20 -14.68 5.43
N GLY A 118 24.65 -15.39 4.40
CA GLY A 118 24.93 -16.82 4.46
C GLY A 118 25.97 -17.26 5.52
N SER A 119 26.69 -16.33 6.17
CA SER A 119 27.60 -16.66 7.28
C SER A 119 27.20 -16.10 8.64
N ARG A 120 26.44 -14.99 8.71
CA ARG A 120 26.04 -14.38 9.99
C ARG A 120 24.88 -13.39 9.90
N ILE A 121 24.29 -13.10 11.06
CA ILE A 121 23.45 -11.91 11.27
C ILE A 121 24.31 -10.67 10.97
N THR A 122 23.81 -9.77 10.13
CA THR A 122 24.51 -8.55 9.76
C THR A 122 24.43 -7.50 10.87
N THR A 123 25.41 -6.60 10.91
CA THR A 123 25.28 -5.33 11.64
C THR A 123 24.03 -4.61 11.14
N PRO A 124 23.20 -4.00 12.01
CA PRO A 124 22.11 -3.13 11.58
C PRO A 124 22.62 -2.08 10.60
N LEU A 125 21.97 -1.95 9.45
CA LEU A 125 22.12 -0.77 8.61
C LEU A 125 21.05 0.21 9.06
N VAL A 126 21.47 1.39 9.52
CA VAL A 126 20.62 2.41 10.14
C VAL A 126 20.73 3.68 9.29
N SER A 127 19.60 4.33 8.99
CA SER A 127 19.55 5.57 8.24
C SER A 127 20.21 6.73 9.00
N SER A 128 20.86 7.63 8.26
CA SER A 128 21.28 8.94 8.79
C SER A 128 20.09 9.89 9.04
N MET A 129 18.94 9.64 8.42
CA MET A 129 17.69 10.40 8.63
C MET A 129 16.82 9.78 9.72
N ILE A 130 16.13 10.64 10.46
CA ILE A 130 15.02 10.33 11.36
C ILE A 130 13.72 10.60 10.58
N VAL A 131 12.77 9.67 10.60
CA VAL A 131 11.48 9.73 9.87
C VAL A 131 10.26 9.86 10.81
N THR A 132 10.50 10.23 12.07
CA THR A 132 9.45 10.53 13.07
C THR A 132 9.40 12.02 13.42
N ASP A 133 9.65 12.88 12.43
CA ASP A 133 9.49 14.32 12.53
C ASP A 133 8.02 14.77 12.36
N GLY A 134 7.13 13.85 11.93
CA GLY A 134 5.72 14.08 11.66
C GLY A 134 5.37 14.23 10.18
N ALA A 135 6.35 14.18 9.28
CA ALA A 135 6.15 14.19 7.84
C ALA A 135 5.86 12.79 7.25
N TRP A 136 5.39 12.76 6.01
CA TRP A 136 5.34 11.55 5.20
C TRP A 136 6.66 11.35 4.48
N HIS A 137 7.24 10.16 4.61
CA HIS A 137 8.50 9.80 3.95
C HIS A 137 8.34 8.60 3.03
N CYS A 138 8.97 8.64 1.85
CA CYS A 138 9.10 7.49 0.96
C CYS A 138 10.33 6.67 1.35
N VAL A 139 10.13 5.51 1.97
CA VAL A 139 11.22 4.63 2.42
C VAL A 139 11.42 3.46 1.44
N ARG A 140 12.65 3.23 0.98
CA ARG A 140 13.01 2.08 0.12
C ARG A 140 14.18 1.29 0.70
N LEU A 141 14.03 -0.02 0.84
CA LEU A 141 15.13 -0.96 1.07
C LEU A 141 15.42 -1.72 -0.22
N VAL A 142 16.65 -1.63 -0.70
CA VAL A 142 17.13 -2.34 -1.90
C VAL A 142 18.17 -3.37 -1.50
N TRP A 143 18.08 -4.56 -2.07
CA TRP A 143 19.12 -5.60 -2.04
C TRP A 143 19.55 -5.90 -3.47
N ASP A 144 20.84 -5.77 -3.78
CA ASP A 144 21.37 -5.97 -5.14
C ASP A 144 21.93 -7.40 -5.39
N GLY A 145 21.87 -8.27 -4.38
CA GLY A 145 22.55 -9.57 -4.37
C GLY A 145 23.79 -9.62 -3.48
N SER A 146 24.30 -8.47 -3.05
CA SER A 146 25.57 -8.32 -2.33
C SER A 146 25.63 -7.15 -1.32
N HIS A 147 24.81 -6.10 -1.47
CA HIS A 147 24.75 -4.94 -0.57
C HIS A 147 23.29 -4.53 -0.32
N ARG A 148 23.02 -4.02 0.88
CA ARG A 148 21.77 -3.30 1.19
C ARG A 148 21.96 -1.80 0.96
N TYR A 149 20.90 -1.16 0.50
CA TYR A 149 20.77 0.29 0.40
C TYR A 149 19.44 0.73 1.02
N LEU A 150 19.48 1.70 1.93
CA LEU A 150 18.30 2.40 2.43
C LEU A 150 18.20 3.76 1.75
N HIS A 151 17.02 4.08 1.23
CA HIS A 151 16.68 5.40 0.74
C HIS A 151 15.49 5.97 1.52
N VAL A 152 15.52 7.27 1.75
CA VAL A 152 14.42 8.07 2.30
C VAL A 152 14.28 9.29 1.40
N ASP A 153 13.07 9.53 0.90
CA ASP A 153 12.75 10.66 0.00
C ASP A 153 13.72 10.76 -1.18
N ASP A 154 13.93 9.60 -1.81
CA ASP A 154 14.81 9.34 -2.95
C ASP A 154 16.33 9.59 -2.73
N ALA A 155 16.75 10.05 -1.55
CA ALA A 155 18.15 10.12 -1.13
C ALA A 155 18.64 8.80 -0.51
N GLU A 156 19.86 8.34 -0.85
CA GLU A 156 20.50 7.23 -0.13
C GLU A 156 20.93 7.69 1.27
N VAL A 157 20.35 7.07 2.31
CA VAL A 157 20.60 7.40 3.72
C VAL A 157 21.47 6.37 4.45
N ALA A 158 21.66 5.19 3.87
CA ALA A 158 22.62 4.20 4.35
C ALA A 158 22.94 3.14 3.29
N SER A 159 24.18 2.63 3.29
CA SER A 159 24.63 1.52 2.44
C SER A 159 25.68 0.67 3.15
N ASP A 160 25.66 -0.64 2.90
CA ASP A 160 26.70 -1.55 3.40
C ASP A 160 28.09 -1.17 2.84
N LYS A 161 29.09 -1.02 3.71
CA LYS A 161 30.47 -0.69 3.31
C LYS A 161 31.34 -1.90 2.97
N ARG A 162 30.79 -3.11 3.15
CA ARG A 162 31.41 -4.38 2.76
C ARG A 162 30.41 -5.17 1.92
N THR A 163 30.94 -6.02 1.05
CA THR A 163 30.16 -7.06 0.39
C THR A 163 29.61 -8.04 1.43
N LEU A 164 28.33 -8.37 1.31
CA LEU A 164 27.63 -9.40 2.05
C LEU A 164 27.53 -10.67 1.20
N ASN A 165 27.36 -11.82 1.87
CA ASN A 165 27.03 -13.07 1.20
C ASN A 165 25.56 -13.08 0.74
N ALA A 166 25.19 -14.05 -0.09
CA ALA A 166 23.79 -14.34 -0.41
C ALA A 166 22.93 -14.44 0.87
N LEU A 167 21.71 -13.91 0.83
CA LEU A 167 20.80 -13.94 1.98
C LEU A 167 20.40 -15.38 2.32
N ARG A 168 20.34 -15.67 3.62
CA ARG A 168 19.79 -16.95 4.09
C ARG A 168 18.28 -16.98 3.85
N SER A 169 17.76 -18.11 3.37
CA SER A 169 16.32 -18.33 3.25
C SER A 169 15.63 -18.26 4.63
N CYS A 170 14.39 -17.79 4.62
CA CYS A 170 13.55 -17.69 5.80
C CYS A 170 12.14 -18.16 5.43
N ASP A 171 11.55 -18.98 6.29
CA ASP A 171 10.20 -19.53 6.22
C ASP A 171 9.24 -18.87 7.24
N ALA A 172 9.75 -17.97 8.08
CA ALA A 172 8.94 -17.13 8.95
C ALA A 172 8.01 -16.21 8.13
N GLY A 173 6.81 -15.95 8.66
CA GLY A 173 5.81 -15.12 8.01
C GLY A 173 6.27 -13.68 7.74
N PHE A 174 5.82 -13.11 6.63
CA PHE A 174 6.09 -11.71 6.28
C PHE A 174 5.30 -10.76 7.17
N CYS A 175 5.99 -10.10 8.10
CA CYS A 175 5.39 -9.16 9.05
C CYS A 175 5.80 -7.72 8.73
N LEU A 176 4.84 -6.80 8.83
CA LEU A 176 5.02 -5.35 8.66
C LEU A 176 4.45 -4.64 9.89
N GLY A 177 5.17 -3.68 10.46
CA GLY A 177 4.76 -2.96 11.68
C GLY A 177 4.77 -3.80 12.96
N ALA A 178 5.48 -4.91 13.00
CA ALA A 178 5.62 -5.78 14.18
C ALA A 178 7.01 -6.44 14.26
N GLY A 179 7.43 -6.83 15.46
CA GLY A 179 8.62 -7.65 15.66
C GLY A 179 8.44 -9.08 15.17
N LYS A 180 9.56 -9.78 14.94
CA LYS A 180 9.60 -11.13 14.34
C LYS A 180 8.77 -12.20 15.08
N ASP A 181 8.54 -12.02 16.38
CA ASP A 181 7.81 -12.95 17.25
C ASP A 181 6.42 -12.41 17.68
N LEU A 182 6.01 -11.25 17.14
CA LEU A 182 4.76 -10.54 17.48
C LEU A 182 4.61 -10.23 19.00
N GLU A 183 5.73 -9.98 19.67
CA GLU A 183 5.77 -9.65 21.10
C GLU A 183 5.10 -8.31 21.42
N SER A 184 4.49 -8.22 22.61
CA SER A 184 3.93 -6.96 23.11
C SER A 184 4.99 -5.86 23.17
N GLY A 185 4.66 -4.66 22.70
CA GLY A 185 5.61 -3.55 22.58
C GLY A 185 6.54 -3.60 21.35
N SER A 186 6.51 -4.67 20.54
CA SER A 186 7.27 -4.75 19.27
C SER A 186 6.52 -4.15 18.06
N PHE A 187 5.31 -3.62 18.28
CA PHE A 187 4.42 -3.07 17.26
C PHE A 187 4.70 -1.58 16.99
N TRP A 188 4.45 -1.15 15.75
CA TRP A 188 4.50 0.27 15.40
C TRP A 188 3.32 1.07 15.96
N SER A 189 3.55 2.37 16.16
CA SER A 189 2.56 3.34 16.67
C SER A 189 2.27 4.52 15.73
N GLY A 190 2.98 4.67 14.61
CA GLY A 190 2.72 5.69 13.57
C GLY A 190 2.02 5.12 12.34
N LEU A 191 2.34 5.63 11.14
CA LEU A 191 1.65 5.29 9.88
C LEU A 191 2.60 4.77 8.77
N ILE A 192 2.08 3.96 7.84
CA ILE A 192 2.66 3.58 6.52
C ILE A 192 1.52 3.59 5.49
N ASP A 193 1.85 3.87 4.23
CA ASP A 193 0.98 3.59 3.08
C ASP A 193 1.78 2.94 1.93
N ASP A 194 1.07 2.55 0.87
CA ASP A 194 1.60 2.46 -0.49
C ASP A 194 2.78 1.47 -0.68
N ILE A 195 2.71 0.36 0.06
CA ILE A 195 3.75 -0.68 0.15
C ILE A 195 3.89 -1.44 -1.17
N ARG A 196 5.13 -1.54 -1.67
CA ARG A 196 5.48 -2.26 -2.90
C ARG A 196 6.66 -3.21 -2.64
N VAL A 197 6.56 -4.44 -3.12
CA VAL A 197 7.60 -5.47 -2.99
C VAL A 197 7.99 -5.95 -4.39
N TYR A 198 9.28 -6.02 -4.67
CA TYR A 198 9.81 -6.41 -5.97
C TYR A 198 10.74 -7.62 -5.84
N ASN A 199 10.71 -8.51 -6.84
CA ASN A 199 11.65 -9.62 -6.99
C ASN A 199 12.98 -9.19 -7.66
N ARG A 200 13.23 -7.88 -7.77
CA ARG A 200 14.41 -7.27 -8.39
C ARG A 200 14.82 -6.02 -7.62
N ALA A 201 16.09 -5.64 -7.74
CA ALA A 201 16.52 -4.32 -7.28
C ALA A 201 15.80 -3.21 -8.07
N VAL A 202 15.31 -2.19 -7.35
CA VAL A 202 14.73 -0.97 -7.90
C VAL A 202 15.37 0.19 -7.15
N LYS A 203 16.19 0.98 -7.84
CA LYS A 203 16.71 2.25 -7.32
C LYS A 203 15.69 3.38 -7.60
N PRO A 204 15.77 4.53 -6.91
CA PRO A 204 15.04 5.74 -7.30
C PRO A 204 15.24 6.08 -8.79
#